data_AF-W6TR78-F1
#
_entry.id   AF-W6TR78-F1
#
_cell.length_a   1.000
_cell.length_b   1.000
_cell.length_c   1.000
_cell.angle_alpha   90.00
_cell.angle_beta   90.00
_cell.angle_gamma   90.00
#
_symmetry.space_group_name_H-M   'P 1'
#
loop_
_entity.id
_entity.type
_entity.pdbx_description
1 polymer ?
#
loop_
_entity_poly.entity_id
_entity_poly.type
_entity_poly.pdbx_seq_one_letter_code
_entity_poly.pdbx_strand_id
1 'polypeptide(L)'
;MAKIKPNISALADRVSIRMYCMGTGDCFVIKFLSGEAVKYTMMIDCGSCQGNAGDFKQYIDNLDEYVHHHIDLLVVTHEHNDHVNGFSKCADIFAHKNFTISNAWFAWTENPTDPNGHAKKLIEEREKAKQALNNVINHLKVTENERKSNFEDSSHSSRLIDNDFAFSNGLNTLAQINLSEDVSEKKSLPGMTKIKKILTDKGTKIEYLEPGQTITIDQIPEFKFHILGPPFDRDSVIFSKEKQGKDVFKNNSKLEAFSLSTKAYLDLADTVTNGKDLPFDQEHVVVNSPNTKYNLDPLYNDTQAKWRKIDYDWLSTAGAMAIRLNSHINNTSLAIALESIETNKVILLPGDAEFGSWMSWHKITKWQKTDIQKVGFVEDLLNRTVFYKVGHHLSYNGTALEQGIAMMNSDELAAMATLDRQRISVKWKTTMPNHQLMAELIRKCKGKLFIMDEFEIKDGPSKTLDPLTLDKNVYEEGPKDGKLLYKQYTVTI
;
A
#
# COMPACT_ATOMS: atom_id res chain seq x y z
N MET A 1 -20.81 22.10 50.01
CA MET A 1 -19.80 21.58 49.07
C MET A 1 -20.49 21.27 47.76
N ALA A 2 -20.40 22.19 46.78
CA ALA A 2 -20.87 21.91 45.44
C ALA A 2 -19.95 20.85 44.83
N LYS A 3 -20.53 19.72 44.38
CA LYS A 3 -19.82 18.73 43.58
C LYS A 3 -19.35 19.44 42.31
N ILE A 4 -18.03 19.66 42.22
CA ILE A 4 -17.36 20.11 41.01
C ILE A 4 -17.70 19.08 39.93
N LYS A 5 -18.57 19.46 38.98
CA LYS A 5 -18.74 18.70 37.74
C LYS A 5 -17.36 18.61 37.09
N PRO A 6 -16.96 17.45 36.56
CA PRO A 6 -15.71 17.35 35.80
C PRO A 6 -15.75 18.42 34.71
N ASN A 7 -14.66 19.17 34.59
CA ASN A 7 -14.50 20.20 33.58
C ASN A 7 -14.57 19.51 32.22
N ILE A 8 -15.75 19.50 31.58
CA ILE A 8 -15.91 19.01 30.21
C ILE A 8 -15.14 20.01 29.36
N SER A 9 -13.86 19.70 29.11
CA SER A 9 -13.06 20.43 28.15
C SER A 9 -13.85 20.41 26.83
N ALA A 10 -14.03 21.56 26.17
CA ALA A 10 -14.85 21.67 24.96
C ALA A 10 -14.49 20.57 23.94
N LEU A 11 -15.52 19.96 23.33
CA LEU A 11 -15.38 18.89 22.32
C LEU A 11 -14.60 19.43 21.11
N ALA A 12 -13.93 18.55 20.36
CA ALA A 12 -13.28 19.00 19.15
C ALA A 12 -14.31 19.41 18.08
N ASP A 13 -14.13 20.61 17.54
CA ASP A 13 -14.98 21.24 16.52
C ASP A 13 -14.36 21.13 15.11
N ARG A 14 -13.08 20.76 15.03
CA ARG A 14 -12.31 20.74 13.79
C ARG A 14 -11.30 19.61 13.78
N VAL A 15 -11.00 19.13 12.58
CA VAL A 15 -9.95 18.14 12.32
C VAL A 15 -9.00 18.70 11.28
N SER A 16 -7.75 18.95 11.66
CA SER A 16 -6.68 19.38 10.76
C SER A 16 -5.92 18.18 10.25
N ILE A 17 -5.83 18.03 8.92
CA ILE A 17 -5.22 16.89 8.25
C ILE A 17 -4.02 17.39 7.45
N ARG A 18 -2.83 16.99 7.84
CA ARG A 18 -1.56 17.36 7.20
C ARG A 18 -0.96 16.17 6.46
N MET A 19 -0.76 16.31 5.16
CA MET A 19 -0.03 15.38 4.29
C MET A 19 1.41 15.85 4.12
N TYR A 20 2.39 15.06 4.56
CA TYR A 20 3.81 15.37 4.34
C TYR A 20 4.26 15.02 2.92
N CYS A 21 4.88 15.98 2.24
CA CYS A 21 5.22 15.90 0.82
C CYS A 21 6.60 15.28 0.58
N MET A 22 6.85 14.10 1.15
CA MET A 22 8.16 13.45 1.12
C MET A 22 8.44 12.63 -0.16
N GLY A 23 7.43 12.39 -0.98
CA GLY A 23 7.46 11.60 -2.21
C GLY A 23 6.23 10.69 -2.29
N THR A 24 6.04 9.94 -3.38
CA THR A 24 4.91 9.01 -3.48
C THR A 24 4.95 8.04 -2.31
N GLY A 25 3.89 7.98 -1.49
CA GLY A 25 3.86 7.28 -0.21
C GLY A 25 3.09 8.06 0.87
N ASP A 26 2.78 7.39 1.97
CA ASP A 26 1.90 7.94 3.00
C ASP A 26 2.65 8.41 4.24
N CYS A 27 2.35 9.65 4.66
CA CYS A 27 2.68 10.17 5.97
C CYS A 27 1.73 11.32 6.31
N PHE A 28 0.80 11.05 7.23
CA PHE A 28 -0.21 12.03 7.66
C PHE A 28 -0.14 12.29 9.15
N VAL A 29 -0.42 13.53 9.54
CA VAL A 29 -0.73 13.90 10.92
C VAL A 29 -2.12 14.53 10.96
N ILE A 30 -2.99 14.00 11.81
CA ILE A 30 -4.37 14.43 12.01
C ILE A 30 -4.49 14.95 13.44
N LYS A 31 -4.84 16.23 13.58
CA LYS A 31 -5.08 16.87 14.88
C LYS A 31 -6.56 17.15 15.07
N PHE A 32 -7.09 16.72 16.19
CA PHE A 32 -8.43 17.04 16.67
C PHE A 32 -8.35 18.30 17.52
N LEU A 33 -9.12 19.33 17.16
CA LEU A 33 -8.98 20.68 17.68
C LEU A 33 -10.29 21.15 18.31
N SER A 34 -10.20 21.84 19.45
CA SER A 34 -11.29 22.59 20.08
C SER A 34 -10.85 24.06 20.15
N GLY A 35 -11.31 24.90 19.22
CA GLY A 35 -10.65 26.19 19.00
C GLY A 35 -9.16 25.96 18.67
N GLU A 36 -8.25 26.68 19.31
CA GLU A 36 -6.80 26.53 19.08
C GLU A 36 -6.16 25.36 19.85
N ALA A 37 -6.89 24.73 20.79
CA ALA A 37 -6.36 23.68 21.62
C ALA A 37 -6.36 22.32 20.89
N VAL A 38 -5.20 21.68 20.83
CA VAL A 38 -5.07 20.29 20.35
C VAL A 38 -5.55 19.32 21.44
N LYS A 39 -6.53 18.48 21.10
CA LYS A 39 -7.10 17.45 21.97
C LYS A 39 -6.42 16.11 21.83
N TYR A 40 -6.09 15.78 20.58
CA TYR A 40 -5.62 14.47 20.20
C TYR A 40 -4.83 14.58 18.90
N THR A 41 -3.70 13.90 18.83
CA THR A 41 -2.82 13.85 17.67
C THR A 41 -2.69 12.40 17.21
N MET A 42 -3.22 12.14 16.02
CA MET A 42 -3.10 10.87 15.32
C MET A 42 -2.08 11.00 14.19
N MET A 43 -1.22 10.00 14.03
CA MET A 43 -0.31 9.88 12.89
C MET A 43 -0.66 8.63 12.09
N ILE A 44 -0.57 8.70 10.77
CA ILE A 44 -0.79 7.57 9.87
C ILE A 44 0.44 7.42 9.01
N ASP A 45 1.11 6.28 9.15
CA ASP A 45 2.27 5.88 8.36
C ASP A 45 3.43 6.91 8.33
N CYS A 46 4.54 6.51 7.73
CA CYS A 46 5.73 7.30 7.51
C CYS A 46 6.58 6.64 6.43
N GLY A 47 6.33 6.95 5.15
CA GLY A 47 7.10 6.37 4.07
C GLY A 47 7.02 7.09 2.72
N SER A 48 7.91 6.68 1.84
CA SER A 48 7.87 7.00 0.40
C SER A 48 8.54 5.89 -0.43
N CYS A 49 8.10 5.68 -1.67
CA CYS A 49 8.67 4.72 -2.61
C CYS A 49 10.17 4.96 -2.86
N GLN A 50 10.65 6.21 -2.70
CA GLN A 50 12.03 6.61 -2.95
C GLN A 50 12.58 7.50 -1.83
N GLY A 51 13.90 7.68 -1.82
CA GLY A 51 14.61 8.58 -0.92
C GLY A 51 15.41 7.86 0.17
N ASN A 52 16.47 8.48 0.66
CA ASN A 52 17.32 7.99 1.75
C ASN A 52 17.02 8.75 3.07
N ALA A 53 17.76 8.43 4.14
CA ALA A 53 17.59 9.10 5.43
C ALA A 53 17.75 10.63 5.38
N GLY A 54 18.68 11.14 4.57
CA GLY A 54 18.88 12.58 4.37
C GLY A 54 17.70 13.25 3.65
N ASP A 55 17.07 12.56 2.70
CA ASP A 55 15.88 13.07 2.00
C ASP A 55 14.69 13.19 2.95
N PHE A 56 14.53 12.25 3.89
CA PHE A 56 13.43 12.21 4.86
C PHE A 56 13.61 13.25 5.98
N LYS A 57 14.85 13.51 6.39
CA LYS A 57 15.19 14.25 7.62
C LYS A 57 14.42 15.55 7.79
N GLN A 58 14.36 16.40 6.77
CA GLN A 58 13.67 17.69 6.84
C GLN A 58 12.15 17.58 7.09
N TYR A 59 11.50 16.52 6.58
CA TYR A 59 10.08 16.29 6.75
C TYR A 59 9.81 15.74 8.15
N ILE A 60 10.66 14.81 8.63
CA ILE A 60 10.50 14.21 9.95
C ILE A 60 10.88 15.18 11.07
N ASP A 61 11.86 16.06 10.85
CA ASP A 61 12.17 17.15 11.79
C ASP A 61 10.99 18.12 11.93
N ASN A 62 10.35 18.50 10.81
CA ASN A 62 9.14 19.31 10.86
C ASN A 62 7.96 18.57 11.50
N LEU A 63 7.85 17.25 11.27
CA LEU A 63 6.84 16.41 11.90
C LEU A 63 7.02 16.39 13.42
N ASP A 64 8.23 16.13 13.90
CA ASP A 64 8.56 16.09 15.32
C ASP A 64 8.23 17.41 16.02
N GLU A 65 8.62 18.53 15.40
CA GLU A 65 8.27 19.88 15.85
C GLU A 65 6.75 20.09 15.89
N TYR A 66 6.04 19.72 14.81
CA TYR A 66 4.61 19.91 14.68
C TYR A 66 3.80 19.10 15.70
N VAL A 67 4.21 17.87 16.00
CA VAL A 67 3.54 17.03 17.00
C VAL A 67 4.02 17.28 18.43
N HIS A 68 4.95 18.22 18.63
CA HIS A 68 5.54 18.54 19.93
C HIS A 68 6.09 17.30 20.65
N HIS A 69 6.78 16.43 19.90
CA HIS A 69 7.35 15.16 20.37
C HIS A 69 6.31 14.15 20.92
N HIS A 70 5.02 14.33 20.66
CA HIS A 70 3.97 13.44 21.17
C HIS A 70 2.95 13.04 20.10
N ILE A 71 2.68 11.74 20.01
CA ILE A 71 1.59 11.17 19.22
C ILE A 71 0.70 10.36 20.17
N ASP A 72 -0.60 10.67 20.20
CA ASP A 72 -1.56 9.92 21.00
C ASP A 72 -1.87 8.55 20.38
N LEU A 73 -1.97 8.51 19.05
CA LEU A 73 -2.23 7.30 18.26
C LEU A 73 -1.40 7.25 16.98
N LEU A 74 -0.56 6.22 16.85
CA LEU A 74 0.04 5.86 15.57
C LEU A 74 -0.78 4.77 14.89
N VAL A 75 -1.23 5.00 13.66
CA VAL A 75 -1.84 3.99 12.80
C VAL A 75 -0.81 3.57 11.76
N VAL A 76 -0.49 2.28 11.70
CA VAL A 76 0.35 1.70 10.64
C VAL A 76 -0.55 0.85 9.75
N THR A 77 -0.73 1.25 8.50
CA THR A 77 -1.76 0.65 7.64
C THR A 77 -1.36 -0.74 7.17
N HIS A 78 -0.14 -0.91 6.65
CA HIS A 78 0.43 -2.18 6.19
C HIS A 78 1.95 -2.07 6.03
N GLU A 79 2.59 -3.13 5.51
CA GLU A 79 4.05 -3.28 5.56
C GLU A 79 4.86 -2.64 4.42
N HIS A 80 4.26 -2.14 3.34
CA HIS A 80 5.04 -1.66 2.19
C HIS A 80 5.95 -0.48 2.54
N ASN A 81 7.08 -0.41 1.82
CA ASN A 81 8.15 0.55 2.11
C ASN A 81 7.67 2.01 2.07
N ASP A 82 6.78 2.36 1.15
CA ASP A 82 6.15 3.67 1.02
C ASP A 82 5.20 4.06 2.16
N HIS A 83 4.99 3.16 3.12
CA HIS A 83 4.26 3.42 4.36
C HIS A 83 5.14 3.36 5.62
N VAL A 84 6.21 2.57 5.62
CA VAL A 84 6.96 2.29 6.87
C VAL A 84 8.44 2.64 6.85
N ASN A 85 9.04 2.89 5.68
CA ASN A 85 10.50 3.01 5.60
C ASN A 85 11.05 4.28 6.29
N GLY A 86 10.22 5.30 6.54
CA GLY A 86 10.58 6.48 7.31
C GLY A 86 10.91 6.14 8.77
N PHE A 87 10.24 5.14 9.35
CA PHE A 87 10.54 4.68 10.72
C PHE A 87 11.92 4.04 10.84
N SER A 88 12.45 3.42 9.78
CA SER A 88 13.82 2.92 9.76
C SER A 88 14.83 4.00 9.37
N LYS A 89 14.49 4.86 8.41
CA LYS A 89 15.38 5.91 7.89
C LYS A 89 15.64 7.04 8.90
N CYS A 90 14.66 7.37 9.73
CA CYS A 90 14.75 8.39 10.78
C CYS A 90 14.47 7.80 12.17
N ALA A 91 14.95 6.57 12.40
CA ALA A 91 14.71 5.85 13.64
C ALA A 91 15.25 6.57 14.89
N ASP A 92 16.28 7.39 14.75
CA ASP A 92 16.87 8.21 15.80
C ASP A 92 15.85 9.18 16.41
N ILE A 93 14.99 9.79 15.58
CA ILE A 93 13.94 10.71 16.02
C ILE A 93 12.85 9.93 16.76
N PHE A 94 12.28 8.91 16.13
CA PHE A 94 11.20 8.12 16.73
C PHE A 94 11.63 7.35 17.98
N ALA A 95 12.89 6.91 18.06
CA ALA A 95 13.43 6.23 19.24
C ALA A 95 13.88 7.22 20.34
N HIS A 96 13.99 8.51 20.04
CA HIS A 96 14.43 9.51 21.01
C HIS A 96 13.58 9.48 22.26
N LYS A 97 14.21 9.64 23.44
CA LYS A 97 13.53 9.51 24.75
C LYS A 97 12.38 10.51 24.96
N ASN A 98 12.46 11.68 24.33
CA ASN A 98 11.42 12.71 24.44
C ASN A 98 10.28 12.49 23.44
N PHE A 99 10.51 11.71 22.37
CA PHE A 99 9.47 11.37 21.41
C PHE A 99 8.61 10.24 21.98
N THR A 100 7.31 10.44 22.08
CA THR A 100 6.40 9.49 22.74
C THR A 100 5.22 9.14 21.85
N ILE A 101 4.82 7.86 21.91
CA ILE A 101 3.66 7.31 21.20
C ILE A 101 2.83 6.55 22.22
N SER A 102 1.63 7.05 22.53
CA SER A 102 0.79 6.48 23.60
C SER A 102 0.15 5.17 23.19
N ASN A 103 -0.42 5.12 21.97
CA ASN A 103 -1.10 3.96 21.42
C ASN A 103 -0.67 3.73 19.98
N ALA A 104 -0.73 2.47 19.53
CA ALA A 104 -0.54 2.12 18.13
C ALA A 104 -1.57 1.09 17.65
N TRP A 105 -2.10 1.32 16.45
CA TRP A 105 -3.04 0.42 15.78
C TRP A 105 -2.41 -0.19 14.54
N PHE A 106 -2.59 -1.50 14.40
CA PHE A 106 -2.22 -2.28 13.24
C PHE A 106 -3.43 -3.09 12.77
N ALA A 107 -3.40 -3.54 11.52
CA ALA A 107 -4.36 -4.53 11.04
C ALA A 107 -4.24 -5.88 11.80
N TRP A 108 -5.34 -6.62 11.92
CA TRP A 108 -5.33 -7.99 12.47
C TRP A 108 -4.34 -8.93 11.76
N THR A 109 -4.03 -8.66 10.48
CA THR A 109 -3.06 -9.43 9.69
C THR A 109 -1.64 -9.35 10.24
N GLU A 110 -1.35 -8.38 11.11
CA GLU A 110 -0.07 -8.18 11.78
C GLU A 110 -0.04 -8.78 13.20
N ASN A 111 -1.15 -9.37 13.67
CA ASN A 111 -1.30 -9.86 15.04
C ASN A 111 -0.47 -11.14 15.26
N PRO A 112 0.60 -11.10 16.08
CA PRO A 112 1.45 -12.26 16.33
C PRO A 112 0.75 -13.34 17.16
N THR A 113 -0.34 -12.98 17.85
CA THR A 113 -1.13 -13.85 18.72
C THR A 113 -2.56 -14.02 18.22
N ASP A 114 -2.80 -13.88 16.91
CA ASP A 114 -4.11 -14.17 16.31
C ASP A 114 -4.57 -15.58 16.70
N PRO A 115 -5.69 -15.73 17.44
CA PRO A 115 -6.12 -17.01 17.98
C PRO A 115 -6.43 -18.06 16.90
N ASN A 116 -6.75 -17.63 15.68
CA ASN A 116 -7.07 -18.53 14.57
C ASN A 116 -5.85 -18.87 13.70
N GLY A 117 -4.70 -18.23 13.94
CA GLY A 117 -3.48 -18.42 13.16
C GLY A 117 -3.55 -17.92 11.71
N HIS A 118 -4.60 -17.18 11.34
CA HIS A 118 -4.78 -16.62 10.00
C HIS A 118 -3.71 -15.56 9.69
N ALA A 119 -3.39 -14.68 10.65
CA ALA A 119 -2.35 -13.67 10.51
C ALA A 119 -0.97 -14.31 10.28
N LYS A 120 -0.63 -15.32 11.10
CA LYS A 120 0.61 -16.07 10.95
C LYS A 120 0.72 -16.74 9.58
N LYS A 121 -0.36 -17.37 9.12
CA LYS A 121 -0.41 -18.00 7.78
C LYS A 121 -0.20 -16.97 6.66
N LEU A 122 -0.82 -15.81 6.75
CA LEU A 122 -0.64 -14.71 5.80
C LEU A 122 0.82 -14.26 5.72
N ILE A 123 1.44 -14.03 6.88
CA ILE A 123 2.85 -13.62 6.97
C ILE A 123 3.74 -14.70 6.35
N GLU A 124 3.56 -15.98 6.70
CA GLU A 124 4.35 -17.08 6.16
C GLU A 124 4.22 -17.22 4.62
N GLU A 125 3.01 -17.07 4.08
CA GLU A 125 2.76 -17.10 2.63
C GLU A 125 3.43 -15.92 1.92
N ARG A 126 3.38 -14.72 2.49
CA ARG A 126 4.07 -13.53 1.95
C ARG A 126 5.57 -13.68 1.99
N GLU A 127 6.15 -14.15 3.09
CA GLU A 127 7.59 -14.33 3.21
C GLU A 127 8.11 -15.35 2.20
N LYS A 128 7.36 -16.42 1.93
CA LYS A 128 7.66 -17.37 0.84
C LYS A 128 7.62 -16.69 -0.54
N ALA A 129 6.60 -15.88 -0.80
CA ALA A 129 6.48 -15.15 -2.06
C ALA A 129 7.59 -14.09 -2.26
N LYS A 130 7.99 -13.38 -1.20
CA LYS A 130 9.15 -12.46 -1.22
C LYS A 130 10.45 -13.19 -1.50
N GLN A 131 10.68 -14.33 -0.85
CA GLN A 131 11.85 -15.18 -1.10
C GLN A 131 11.88 -15.70 -2.53
N ALA A 132 10.76 -16.21 -3.03
CA ALA A 132 10.59 -16.61 -4.43
C ALA A 132 10.91 -15.48 -5.40
N LEU A 133 10.38 -14.27 -5.15
CA LEU A 133 10.65 -13.08 -5.98
C LEU A 133 12.14 -12.73 -5.98
N ASN A 134 12.79 -12.76 -4.82
CA ASN A 134 14.22 -12.52 -4.72
C ASN A 134 15.04 -13.57 -5.49
N ASN A 135 14.70 -14.85 -5.34
CA ASN A 135 15.39 -15.93 -6.04
C ASN A 135 15.29 -15.78 -7.56
N VAL A 136 14.10 -15.50 -8.10
CA VAL A 136 13.92 -15.33 -9.55
C VAL A 136 14.63 -14.09 -10.08
N ILE A 137 14.64 -12.98 -9.33
CA ILE A 137 15.40 -11.77 -9.71
C ILE A 137 16.90 -12.05 -9.76
N ASN A 138 17.43 -12.76 -8.75
CA ASN A 138 18.84 -13.13 -8.73
C ASN A 138 19.18 -14.08 -9.88
N HIS A 139 18.31 -15.05 -10.16
CA HIS A 139 18.50 -15.97 -11.28
C HIS A 139 18.46 -15.26 -12.64
N LEU A 140 17.54 -14.30 -12.85
CA LEU A 140 17.47 -13.47 -14.05
C LEU A 140 18.76 -12.65 -14.26
N LYS A 141 19.35 -12.14 -13.17
CA LYS A 141 20.63 -11.40 -13.19
C LYS A 141 21.81 -12.32 -13.55
N VAL A 142 21.92 -13.47 -12.90
CA VAL A 142 23.03 -14.42 -13.14
C VAL A 142 22.98 -15.00 -14.56
N THR A 143 21.78 -15.22 -15.10
CA THR A 143 21.58 -15.80 -16.44
C THR A 143 21.51 -14.75 -17.56
N GLU A 144 21.67 -13.46 -17.26
CA GLU A 144 21.49 -12.37 -18.22
C GLU A 144 22.34 -12.53 -19.49
N ASN A 145 23.63 -12.83 -19.33
CA ASN A 145 24.53 -12.97 -20.48
C ASN A 145 24.19 -14.18 -21.34
N GLU A 146 23.85 -15.31 -20.72
CA GLU A 146 23.46 -16.53 -21.44
C GLU A 146 22.17 -16.30 -22.23
N ARG A 147 21.16 -15.68 -21.61
CA ARG A 147 19.88 -15.34 -22.25
C ARG A 147 20.07 -14.38 -23.41
N LYS A 148 20.90 -13.34 -23.27
CA LYS A 148 21.25 -12.44 -24.37
C LYS A 148 21.93 -13.19 -25.52
N SER A 149 22.89 -14.06 -25.21
CA SER A 149 23.61 -14.85 -26.22
C SER A 149 22.68 -15.79 -27.00
N ASN A 150 21.62 -16.31 -26.36
CA ASN A 150 20.62 -17.12 -27.04
C ASN A 150 19.85 -16.34 -28.10
N PHE A 151 19.74 -15.01 -28.00
CA PHE A 151 18.99 -14.19 -28.96
C PHE A 151 19.83 -13.68 -30.14
N GLU A 152 21.16 -13.81 -30.11
CA GLU A 152 22.07 -13.18 -31.09
C GLU A 152 21.81 -13.61 -32.54
N ASP A 153 21.56 -14.91 -32.76
CA ASP A 153 21.32 -15.49 -34.10
C ASP A 153 19.89 -15.29 -34.63
N SER A 154 19.02 -14.61 -33.87
CA SER A 154 17.65 -14.29 -34.30
C SER A 154 17.60 -13.05 -35.19
N SER A 155 16.75 -13.09 -36.23
CA SER A 155 16.42 -11.89 -37.02
C SER A 155 15.74 -10.78 -36.20
N HIS A 156 15.31 -11.07 -34.97
CA HIS A 156 14.67 -10.15 -34.05
C HIS A 156 15.51 -9.92 -32.76
N SER A 157 16.80 -10.22 -32.78
CA SER A 157 17.71 -10.17 -31.62
C SER A 157 17.53 -8.92 -30.75
N SER A 158 17.62 -7.73 -31.35
CA SER A 158 17.45 -6.44 -30.65
C SER A 158 16.11 -6.35 -29.90
N ARG A 159 14.99 -6.74 -30.53
CA ARG A 159 13.67 -6.69 -29.88
C ARG A 159 13.55 -7.67 -28.72
N LEU A 160 14.14 -8.86 -28.85
CA LEU A 160 14.12 -9.87 -27.77
C LEU A 160 14.95 -9.40 -26.57
N ILE A 161 16.14 -8.84 -26.81
CA ILE A 161 16.99 -8.28 -25.76
C ILE A 161 16.32 -7.09 -25.08
N ASP A 162 15.71 -6.18 -25.84
CA ASP A 162 15.02 -5.01 -25.29
C ASP A 162 13.81 -5.41 -24.43
N ASN A 163 13.01 -6.38 -24.90
CA ASN A 163 11.88 -6.92 -24.14
C ASN A 163 12.33 -7.59 -22.85
N ASP A 164 13.41 -8.36 -22.91
CA ASP A 164 13.97 -9.03 -21.76
C ASP A 164 14.44 -8.04 -20.69
N PHE A 165 15.22 -7.04 -21.12
CA PHE A 165 15.68 -5.97 -20.26
C PHE A 165 14.51 -5.19 -19.64
N ALA A 166 13.47 -4.90 -20.44
CA ALA A 166 12.27 -4.24 -19.95
C ALA A 166 11.53 -5.07 -18.88
N PHE A 167 11.44 -6.38 -19.07
CA PHE A 167 10.82 -7.30 -18.12
C PHE A 167 11.60 -7.35 -16.79
N SER A 168 12.93 -7.58 -16.84
CA SER A 168 13.77 -7.60 -15.64
C SER A 168 13.74 -6.28 -14.87
N ASN A 169 13.71 -5.14 -15.58
CA ASN A 169 13.57 -3.83 -14.93
C ASN A 169 12.19 -3.60 -14.30
N GLY A 170 11.13 -4.10 -14.93
CA GLY A 170 9.79 -4.09 -14.35
C GLY A 170 9.73 -4.86 -13.03
N LEU A 171 10.32 -6.06 -13.00
CA LEU A 171 10.44 -6.86 -11.78
C LEU A 171 11.25 -6.18 -10.69
N ASN A 172 12.41 -5.58 -11.03
CA ASN A 172 13.21 -4.82 -10.08
C ASN A 172 12.43 -3.64 -9.47
N THR A 173 11.56 -2.99 -10.25
CA THR A 173 10.70 -1.91 -9.75
C THR A 173 9.70 -2.41 -8.71
N LEU A 174 9.06 -3.56 -8.94
CA LEU A 174 8.15 -4.18 -7.96
C LEU A 174 8.89 -4.64 -6.71
N ALA A 175 10.12 -5.17 -6.88
CA ALA A 175 10.96 -5.58 -5.77
C ALA A 175 11.35 -4.43 -4.83
N GLN A 176 11.57 -3.22 -5.33
CA GLN A 176 11.90 -2.05 -4.49
C GLN A 176 10.83 -1.72 -3.44
N ILE A 177 9.56 -2.03 -3.74
CA ILE A 177 8.42 -1.75 -2.85
C ILE A 177 8.18 -2.94 -1.90
N ASN A 178 8.43 -4.17 -2.38
CA ASN A 178 8.07 -5.41 -1.70
C ASN A 178 9.21 -6.08 -0.91
N LEU A 179 10.48 -5.80 -1.26
CA LEU A 179 11.67 -6.44 -0.68
C LEU A 179 12.49 -5.44 0.15
N SER A 180 13.22 -5.97 1.13
CA SER A 180 14.21 -5.22 1.91
C SER A 180 15.44 -4.90 1.04
N GLU A 181 16.12 -3.78 1.32
CA GLU A 181 17.41 -3.47 0.72
C GLU A 181 18.51 -4.49 1.11
N ASP A 182 18.35 -5.15 2.25
CA ASP A 182 19.22 -6.23 2.72
C ASP A 182 18.57 -7.60 2.47
N VAL A 183 19.17 -8.37 1.56
CA VAL A 183 18.68 -9.66 1.04
C VAL A 183 18.89 -10.81 2.05
N SER A 184 19.67 -10.56 3.11
CA SER A 184 20.10 -11.59 4.05
C SER A 184 19.11 -11.88 5.20
N GLU A 185 18.12 -11.01 5.44
CA GLU A 185 17.16 -11.18 6.52
C GLU A 185 15.81 -11.76 6.03
N LYS A 186 15.48 -12.97 6.48
CA LYS A 186 14.17 -13.64 6.28
C LYS A 186 13.05 -13.01 7.13
N LYS A 187 12.92 -11.68 7.15
CA LYS A 187 12.03 -10.94 8.06
C LYS A 187 11.24 -9.85 7.34
N SER A 188 10.14 -9.43 7.98
CA SER A 188 9.37 -8.21 7.70
C SER A 188 10.27 -7.03 7.29
N LEU A 189 9.77 -6.17 6.40
CA LEU A 189 10.48 -5.01 5.88
C LEU A 189 11.11 -4.16 7.02
N PRO A 190 12.31 -3.56 6.81
CA PRO A 190 13.06 -2.91 7.88
C PRO A 190 12.25 -1.87 8.65
N GLY A 191 11.39 -1.12 7.96
CA GLY A 191 10.50 -0.12 8.56
C GLY A 191 9.51 -0.71 9.55
N MET A 192 8.75 -1.74 9.13
CA MET A 192 7.75 -2.42 9.97
C MET A 192 8.40 -3.12 11.18
N THR A 193 9.56 -3.77 10.97
CA THR A 193 10.34 -4.38 12.05
C THR A 193 10.82 -3.32 13.05
N LYS A 194 11.33 -2.19 12.54
CA LYS A 194 11.89 -1.11 13.36
C LYS A 194 10.80 -0.42 14.18
N ILE A 195 9.65 -0.08 13.60
CA ILE A 195 8.57 0.60 14.33
C ILE A 195 8.00 -0.30 15.42
N LYS A 196 7.71 -1.58 15.15
CA LYS A 196 7.26 -2.54 16.17
C LYS A 196 8.25 -2.65 17.34
N LYS A 197 9.57 -2.63 17.04
CA LYS A 197 10.60 -2.59 18.07
C LYS A 197 10.57 -1.30 18.89
N ILE A 198 10.52 -0.13 18.25
CA ILE A 198 10.46 1.17 18.94
C ILE A 198 9.25 1.24 19.88
N LEU A 199 8.07 0.82 19.40
CA LEU A 199 6.84 0.80 20.19
C LEU A 199 6.96 -0.13 21.40
N THR A 200 7.54 -1.31 21.21
CA THR A 200 7.78 -2.28 22.29
C THR A 200 8.76 -1.72 23.33
N ASP A 201 9.89 -1.15 22.89
CA ASP A 201 10.92 -0.58 23.76
C ASP A 201 10.38 0.61 24.59
N LYS A 202 9.39 1.34 24.05
CA LYS A 202 8.71 2.44 24.73
C LYS A 202 7.52 2.02 25.60
N GLY A 203 7.13 0.74 25.59
CA GLY A 203 5.94 0.27 26.29
C GLY A 203 4.63 0.83 25.74
N THR A 204 4.61 1.21 24.46
CA THR A 204 3.39 1.70 23.78
C THR A 204 2.33 0.61 23.75
N LYS A 205 1.07 0.98 24.00
CA LYS A 205 -0.05 0.04 23.88
C LYS A 205 -0.34 -0.26 22.41
N ILE A 206 -0.19 -1.52 21.99
CA ILE A 206 -0.44 -1.96 20.61
C ILE A 206 -1.77 -2.72 20.55
N GLU A 207 -2.65 -2.34 19.63
CA GLU A 207 -3.91 -3.02 19.34
C GLU A 207 -3.96 -3.45 17.87
N TYR A 208 -4.55 -4.62 17.62
CA TYR A 208 -4.73 -5.19 16.28
C TYR A 208 -6.21 -5.20 15.93
N LEU A 209 -6.58 -4.51 14.86
CA LEU A 209 -7.97 -4.19 14.56
C LEU A 209 -8.55 -5.05 13.44
N GLU A 210 -9.82 -5.38 13.59
CA GLU A 210 -10.61 -6.25 12.74
C GLU A 210 -11.73 -5.49 12.04
N PRO A 211 -12.08 -5.87 10.80
CA PRO A 211 -13.19 -5.25 10.08
C PRO A 211 -14.50 -5.43 10.84
N GLY A 212 -15.31 -4.37 10.88
CA GLY A 212 -16.56 -4.33 11.61
C GLY A 212 -16.44 -3.94 13.09
N GLN A 213 -15.24 -3.62 13.59
CA GLN A 213 -15.10 -2.96 14.88
C GLN A 213 -15.49 -1.48 14.77
N THR A 214 -16.04 -0.95 15.86
CA THR A 214 -16.27 0.48 16.07
C THR A 214 -15.63 0.85 17.39
N ILE A 215 -14.69 1.79 17.37
CA ILE A 215 -13.91 2.19 18.54
C ILE A 215 -14.23 3.65 18.88
N THR A 216 -14.33 3.95 20.17
CA THR A 216 -14.40 5.31 20.72
C THR A 216 -13.16 5.57 21.56
N ILE A 217 -12.69 6.82 21.58
CA ILE A 217 -11.51 7.23 22.34
C ILE A 217 -11.95 8.29 23.37
N ASP A 218 -11.65 8.07 24.64
CA ASP A 218 -12.15 8.91 25.75
C ASP A 218 -11.71 10.38 25.67
N GLN A 219 -10.57 10.66 25.03
CA GLN A 219 -10.04 12.01 24.83
C GLN A 219 -10.80 12.81 23.77
N ILE A 220 -11.48 12.12 22.85
CA ILE A 220 -12.26 12.66 21.73
C ILE A 220 -13.57 11.87 21.58
N PRO A 221 -14.42 11.86 22.62
CA PRO A 221 -15.60 10.98 22.69
C PRO A 221 -16.67 11.28 21.63
N GLU A 222 -16.59 12.43 20.98
CA GLU A 222 -17.43 12.88 19.87
C GLU A 222 -17.10 12.19 18.53
N PHE A 223 -16.09 11.31 18.50
CA PHE A 223 -15.73 10.55 17.30
C PHE A 223 -15.86 9.03 17.47
N LYS A 224 -16.26 8.36 16.37
CA LYS A 224 -16.22 6.91 16.22
C LYS A 224 -15.28 6.51 15.09
N PHE A 225 -14.48 5.49 15.34
CA PHE A 225 -13.56 4.89 14.37
C PHE A 225 -14.14 3.56 13.90
N HIS A 226 -14.70 3.54 12.69
CA HIS A 226 -15.23 2.34 12.05
C HIS A 226 -14.14 1.65 11.22
N ILE A 227 -13.83 0.41 11.57
CA ILE A 227 -12.78 -0.36 10.90
C ILE A 227 -13.38 -1.10 9.71
N LEU A 228 -12.99 -0.68 8.50
CA LEU A 228 -13.47 -1.23 7.23
C LEU A 228 -12.61 -2.41 6.77
N GLY A 229 -11.32 -2.40 7.06
CA GLY A 229 -10.39 -3.41 6.57
C GLY A 229 -9.21 -3.65 7.52
N PRO A 230 -8.43 -4.70 7.25
CA PRO A 230 -8.55 -5.58 6.08
C PRO A 230 -9.56 -6.73 6.25
N PRO A 231 -10.11 -7.28 5.15
CA PRO A 231 -11.13 -8.33 5.21
C PRO A 231 -10.59 -9.68 5.71
N PHE A 232 -11.41 -10.46 6.41
CA PHE A 232 -11.04 -11.85 6.79
C PHE A 232 -11.03 -12.83 5.60
N ASP A 233 -11.73 -12.49 4.51
CA ASP A 233 -11.79 -13.34 3.32
C ASP A 233 -10.46 -13.33 2.58
N ARG A 234 -9.61 -14.26 3.00
CA ARG A 234 -8.28 -14.49 2.46
C ARG A 234 -8.35 -14.82 0.97
N ASP A 235 -9.07 -15.86 0.58
CA ASP A 235 -8.96 -16.44 -0.75
C ASP A 235 -9.66 -15.61 -1.84
N SER A 236 -10.80 -14.98 -1.51
CA SER A 236 -11.60 -14.24 -2.49
C SER A 236 -11.31 -12.74 -2.54
N VAL A 237 -10.65 -12.18 -1.51
CA VAL A 237 -10.33 -10.74 -1.45
C VAL A 237 -8.83 -10.47 -1.33
N ILE A 238 -8.18 -10.90 -0.24
CA ILE A 238 -6.73 -10.64 -0.05
C ILE A 238 -5.94 -11.28 -1.19
N PHE A 239 -6.18 -12.58 -1.42
CA PHE A 239 -5.62 -13.37 -2.50
C PHE A 239 -6.52 -13.45 -3.72
N SER A 240 -7.54 -12.58 -3.81
CA SER A 240 -8.62 -12.58 -4.80
C SER A 240 -8.30 -13.26 -6.13
N LYS A 241 -9.15 -14.22 -6.49
CA LYS A 241 -9.41 -14.57 -7.89
C LYS A 241 -10.24 -13.43 -8.50
N GLU A 242 -9.58 -12.60 -9.30
CA GLU A 242 -10.13 -11.69 -10.31
C GLU A 242 -11.65 -11.43 -10.21
N LYS A 243 -12.03 -10.23 -9.75
CA LYS A 243 -13.27 -9.61 -10.24
C LYS A 243 -12.99 -8.24 -10.83
N GLN A 244 -13.44 -8.13 -12.08
CA GLN A 244 -13.25 -7.03 -13.00
C GLN A 244 -14.13 -5.84 -12.56
N GLY A 245 -13.52 -4.67 -12.40
CA GLY A 245 -14.18 -3.38 -12.62
C GLY A 245 -13.88 -2.90 -14.04
N LYS A 246 -14.66 -1.97 -14.59
CA LYS A 246 -14.43 -1.42 -15.94
C LYS A 246 -13.06 -0.73 -16.08
N ASP A 247 -12.49 -0.29 -14.96
CA ASP A 247 -11.34 0.63 -14.92
C ASP A 247 -10.17 0.10 -14.05
N VAL A 248 -10.10 -1.22 -13.81
CA VAL A 248 -8.93 -1.88 -13.17
C VAL A 248 -8.15 -2.70 -14.19
N PHE A 249 -6.84 -2.83 -13.99
CA PHE A 249 -6.02 -3.66 -14.87
C PHE A 249 -6.48 -5.12 -14.81
N LYS A 250 -6.67 -5.72 -15.99
CA LYS A 250 -6.91 -7.16 -16.10
C LYS A 250 -5.63 -7.89 -15.73
N ASN A 251 -5.65 -8.58 -14.60
CA ASN A 251 -4.66 -9.61 -14.32
C ASN A 251 -5.23 -10.93 -14.86
N ASN A 252 -4.42 -11.74 -15.56
CA ASN A 252 -4.87 -12.96 -16.26
C ASN A 252 -4.32 -14.25 -15.60
N SER A 253 -3.96 -14.20 -14.31
CA SER A 253 -3.27 -15.31 -13.64
C SER A 253 -4.11 -15.90 -12.51
N LYS A 254 -4.51 -17.18 -12.66
CA LYS A 254 -5.20 -17.95 -11.63
C LYS A 254 -4.34 -18.11 -10.36
N LEU A 255 -4.96 -18.17 -9.19
CA LEU A 255 -4.30 -18.38 -7.88
C LEU A 255 -3.40 -19.63 -7.88
N GLU A 256 -3.80 -20.69 -8.58
CA GLU A 256 -3.02 -21.93 -8.74
C GLU A 256 -1.68 -21.69 -9.44
N ALA A 257 -1.64 -20.80 -10.44
CA ALA A 257 -0.40 -20.43 -11.13
C ALA A 257 0.57 -19.66 -10.20
N PHE A 258 0.03 -18.83 -9.30
CA PHE A 258 0.83 -18.12 -8.30
C PHE A 258 1.54 -19.07 -7.33
N SER A 259 0.80 -20.03 -6.76
CA SER A 259 1.37 -21.01 -5.83
C SER A 259 2.41 -21.90 -6.51
N LEU A 260 2.16 -22.33 -7.76
CA LEU A 260 3.11 -23.13 -8.52
C LEU A 260 4.40 -22.34 -8.85
N SER A 261 4.27 -21.10 -9.33
CA SER A 261 5.42 -20.23 -9.61
C SER A 261 6.24 -19.93 -8.36
N THR A 262 5.58 -19.64 -7.22
CA THR A 262 6.24 -19.43 -5.94
C THR A 262 7.08 -20.64 -5.55
N LYS A 263 6.52 -21.86 -5.66
CA LYS A 263 7.26 -23.09 -5.35
C LYS A 263 8.48 -23.25 -6.28
N ALA A 264 8.29 -23.14 -7.59
CA ALA A 264 9.36 -23.29 -8.56
C ALA A 264 10.52 -22.30 -8.33
N TYR A 265 10.23 -21.06 -7.93
CA TYR A 265 11.26 -20.07 -7.62
C TYR A 265 11.90 -20.24 -6.24
N LEU A 266 11.22 -20.84 -5.27
CA LEU A 266 11.87 -21.27 -4.03
C LEU A 266 12.92 -22.35 -4.33
N ASP A 267 12.60 -23.29 -5.22
CA ASP A 267 13.48 -24.38 -5.60
C ASP A 267 14.70 -23.91 -6.44
N LEU A 268 14.69 -22.69 -7.02
CA LEU A 268 15.87 -22.10 -7.67
C LEU A 268 17.09 -21.97 -6.75
N ALA A 269 16.86 -21.87 -5.43
CA ALA A 269 17.93 -21.81 -4.44
C ALA A 269 18.55 -23.19 -4.17
N ASP A 270 17.87 -24.27 -4.54
CA ASP A 270 18.33 -25.63 -4.36
C ASP A 270 19.05 -26.12 -5.61
N THR A 271 20.30 -26.54 -5.47
CA THR A 271 21.14 -27.09 -6.56
C THR A 271 20.71 -28.50 -7.01
N VAL A 272 19.64 -29.05 -6.43
CA VAL A 272 19.17 -30.41 -6.66
C VAL A 272 17.74 -30.38 -7.17
N THR A 273 17.57 -30.25 -8.49
CA THR A 273 16.31 -30.59 -9.15
C THR A 273 16.11 -32.10 -9.03
N ASN A 274 15.40 -32.54 -7.99
CA ASN A 274 15.18 -33.95 -7.69
C ASN A 274 14.23 -34.65 -8.68
N GLY A 275 14.07 -34.18 -9.92
CA GLY A 275 13.24 -34.78 -10.99
C GLY A 275 11.77 -35.06 -10.62
N LYS A 276 11.33 -34.65 -9.43
CA LYS A 276 10.05 -34.99 -8.79
C LYS A 276 9.00 -33.88 -8.94
N ASP A 277 9.42 -32.69 -9.33
CA ASP A 277 8.57 -31.50 -9.52
C ASP A 277 8.61 -31.02 -10.98
N LEU A 278 8.47 -31.96 -11.92
CA LEU A 278 8.27 -31.66 -13.34
C LEU A 278 6.77 -31.67 -13.66
N PRO A 279 6.28 -30.83 -14.59
CA PRO A 279 4.87 -30.82 -14.99
C PRO A 279 4.46 -32.02 -15.86
N PHE A 280 5.31 -33.05 -15.92
CA PHE A 280 5.17 -34.23 -16.75
C PHE A 280 5.44 -35.47 -15.91
N ASP A 281 4.64 -36.52 -16.11
CA ASP A 281 4.92 -37.84 -15.52
C ASP A 281 6.29 -38.35 -15.98
N GLN A 282 6.96 -39.17 -15.14
CA GLN A 282 8.33 -39.63 -15.41
C GLN A 282 8.48 -40.32 -16.78
N GLU A 283 7.43 -40.95 -17.30
CA GLU A 283 7.42 -41.57 -18.63
C GLU A 283 7.50 -40.57 -19.80
N HIS A 284 7.13 -39.31 -19.57
CA HIS A 284 7.20 -38.22 -20.52
C HIS A 284 8.48 -37.37 -20.37
N VAL A 285 9.27 -37.63 -19.33
CA VAL A 285 10.56 -36.95 -19.11
C VAL A 285 11.63 -37.63 -19.97
N VAL A 286 12.00 -36.98 -21.07
CA VAL A 286 13.11 -37.44 -21.90
C VAL A 286 14.42 -36.97 -21.26
N VAL A 287 15.09 -37.87 -20.54
CA VAL A 287 16.49 -37.67 -20.18
C VAL A 287 17.31 -37.89 -21.45
N ASN A 288 18.04 -36.86 -21.89
CA ASN A 288 18.89 -36.89 -23.08
C ASN A 288 19.76 -38.17 -23.08
N SER A 289 19.28 -39.19 -23.78
CA SER A 289 19.93 -40.48 -23.93
C SER A 289 19.98 -40.79 -25.43
N PRO A 290 21.16 -41.13 -25.97
CA PRO A 290 21.36 -41.33 -27.40
C PRO A 290 20.45 -42.40 -28.04
N ASN A 291 19.79 -43.24 -27.22
CA ASN A 291 18.99 -44.39 -27.64
C ASN A 291 17.47 -44.19 -27.54
N THR A 292 16.98 -42.95 -27.43
CA THR A 292 15.52 -42.71 -27.45
C THR A 292 14.97 -42.62 -28.87
N LYS A 293 13.69 -43.02 -29.05
CA LYS A 293 12.95 -43.00 -30.33
C LYS A 293 12.86 -41.60 -30.96
N TYR A 294 13.16 -40.54 -30.19
CA TYR A 294 13.14 -39.15 -30.60
C TYR A 294 14.46 -38.48 -30.20
N ASN A 295 15.50 -38.56 -31.05
CA ASN A 295 16.72 -37.80 -30.82
C ASN A 295 16.48 -36.31 -31.12
N LEU A 296 15.98 -35.58 -30.12
CA LEU A 296 15.70 -34.13 -30.21
C LEU A 296 16.93 -33.27 -29.94
N ASP A 297 18.03 -33.87 -29.48
CA ASP A 297 19.25 -33.15 -29.08
C ASP A 297 19.83 -32.28 -30.21
N PRO A 298 19.96 -32.76 -31.47
CA PRO A 298 20.42 -31.92 -32.58
C PRO A 298 19.49 -30.76 -32.90
N LEU A 299 18.19 -30.89 -32.60
CA LEU A 299 17.19 -29.84 -32.85
C LEU A 299 17.19 -28.80 -31.72
N TYR A 300 17.29 -29.25 -30.47
CA TYR A 300 17.23 -28.37 -29.30
C TYR A 300 18.57 -27.67 -29.02
N ASN A 301 19.69 -28.35 -29.26
CA ASN A 301 21.04 -27.82 -29.08
C ASN A 301 21.68 -27.30 -30.39
N ASP A 302 20.86 -27.02 -31.42
CA ASP A 302 21.33 -26.34 -32.63
C ASP A 302 21.88 -24.96 -32.28
N THR A 303 23.18 -24.79 -32.50
CA THR A 303 23.90 -23.54 -32.21
C THR A 303 23.40 -22.35 -33.02
N GLN A 304 22.77 -22.55 -34.18
CA GLN A 304 22.20 -21.48 -35.02
C GLN A 304 20.75 -21.15 -34.65
N ALA A 305 20.12 -21.97 -33.80
CA ALA A 305 18.73 -21.82 -33.40
C ALA A 305 18.56 -21.72 -31.87
N LYS A 306 19.60 -21.29 -31.14
CA LYS A 306 19.58 -21.10 -29.68
C LYS A 306 18.40 -20.25 -29.20
N TRP A 307 17.95 -19.30 -30.00
CA TRP A 307 16.81 -18.42 -29.69
C TRP A 307 15.47 -19.18 -29.57
N ARG A 308 15.40 -20.43 -30.00
CA ARG A 308 14.23 -21.31 -29.87
C ARG A 308 14.19 -22.09 -28.55
N LYS A 309 15.27 -22.04 -27.76
CA LYS A 309 15.32 -22.68 -26.44
C LYS A 309 14.34 -21.99 -25.49
N ILE A 310 13.73 -22.80 -24.63
CA ILE A 310 12.70 -22.35 -23.67
C ILE A 310 13.18 -22.52 -22.22
N ASP A 311 14.48 -22.72 -22.01
CA ASP A 311 15.11 -23.01 -20.70
C ASP A 311 14.77 -21.96 -19.63
N TYR A 312 14.47 -20.73 -20.07
CA TYR A 312 14.16 -19.59 -19.22
C TYR A 312 12.73 -19.06 -19.36
N ASP A 313 11.91 -19.62 -20.25
CA ASP A 313 10.57 -19.08 -20.56
C ASP A 313 9.66 -19.05 -19.32
N TRP A 314 9.81 -20.04 -18.45
CA TRP A 314 9.06 -20.14 -17.20
C TRP A 314 9.35 -19.01 -16.20
N LEU A 315 10.50 -18.32 -16.31
CA LEU A 315 10.83 -17.13 -15.50
C LEU A 315 9.90 -15.95 -15.80
N SER A 316 9.26 -15.92 -16.97
CA SER A 316 8.29 -14.87 -17.33
C SER A 316 7.08 -14.81 -16.39
N THR A 317 6.75 -15.91 -15.72
CA THR A 317 5.64 -15.97 -14.76
C THR A 317 5.89 -15.15 -13.49
N ALA A 318 7.15 -14.74 -13.24
CA ALA A 318 7.53 -13.87 -12.14
C ALA A 318 6.81 -12.52 -12.19
N GLY A 319 6.49 -12.01 -13.38
CA GLY A 319 5.75 -10.74 -13.53
C GLY A 319 4.38 -10.80 -12.85
N ALA A 320 3.60 -11.84 -13.17
CA ALA A 320 2.29 -12.05 -12.57
C ALA A 320 2.40 -12.30 -11.05
N MET A 321 3.42 -13.05 -10.62
CA MET A 321 3.70 -13.29 -9.21
C MET A 321 4.00 -12.00 -8.45
N ALA A 322 4.88 -11.15 -8.97
CA ALA A 322 5.27 -9.89 -8.34
C ALA A 322 4.11 -8.90 -8.23
N ILE A 323 3.31 -8.75 -9.29
CA ILE A 323 2.08 -7.91 -9.27
C ILE A 323 1.11 -8.42 -8.20
N ARG A 324 0.96 -9.73 -8.11
CA ARG A 324 0.04 -10.36 -7.17
C ARG A 324 0.48 -10.20 -5.72
N LEU A 325 1.77 -10.37 -5.43
CA LEU A 325 2.36 -10.09 -4.11
C LEU A 325 2.03 -8.66 -3.66
N ASN A 326 2.23 -7.69 -4.55
CA ASN A 326 1.93 -6.28 -4.29
C ASN A 326 0.45 -6.04 -3.95
N SER A 327 -0.47 -6.53 -4.79
CA SER A 327 -1.91 -6.41 -4.54
C SER A 327 -2.36 -7.09 -3.24
N HIS A 328 -1.74 -8.21 -2.85
CA HIS A 328 -2.09 -8.92 -1.62
C HIS A 328 -1.75 -8.10 -0.38
N ILE A 329 -0.59 -7.45 -0.39
CA ILE A 329 -0.15 -6.61 0.73
C ILE A 329 -1.02 -5.35 0.83
N ASN A 330 -1.32 -4.69 -0.30
CA ASN A 330 -2.21 -3.52 -0.35
C ASN A 330 -3.60 -3.79 0.25
N ASN A 331 -4.20 -4.95 -0.08
CA ASN A 331 -5.49 -5.37 0.49
C ASN A 331 -5.42 -5.77 1.98
N THR A 332 -4.26 -5.63 2.63
CA THR A 332 -4.12 -5.78 4.07
C THR A 332 -4.02 -4.46 4.83
N SER A 333 -4.24 -3.34 4.13
CA SER A 333 -4.36 -2.01 4.73
C SER A 333 -5.45 -1.97 5.81
N LEU A 334 -5.09 -1.45 6.98
CA LEU A 334 -6.02 -0.99 8.00
C LEU A 334 -6.78 0.24 7.46
N ALA A 335 -8.02 0.02 7.02
CA ALA A 335 -8.89 1.04 6.47
C ALA A 335 -9.89 1.53 7.53
N ILE A 336 -10.01 2.84 7.70
CA ILE A 336 -10.76 3.47 8.79
C ILE A 336 -11.70 4.53 8.22
N ALA A 337 -12.95 4.54 8.69
CA ALA A 337 -13.87 5.67 8.55
C ALA A 337 -14.08 6.32 9.92
N LEU A 338 -13.68 7.58 10.04
CA LEU A 338 -13.83 8.39 11.23
C LEU A 338 -15.13 9.19 11.12
N GLU A 339 -16.11 8.88 11.97
CA GLU A 339 -17.42 9.53 12.03
C GLU A 339 -17.47 10.51 13.19
N SER A 340 -17.87 11.76 12.92
CA SER A 340 -18.32 12.69 13.94
C SER A 340 -19.73 12.36 14.40
N ILE A 341 -19.93 12.22 15.70
CA ILE A 341 -21.25 11.94 16.28
C ILE A 341 -22.16 13.17 16.16
N GLU A 342 -21.61 14.38 16.23
CA GLU A 342 -22.41 15.61 16.25
C GLU A 342 -22.95 15.96 14.86
N THR A 343 -22.10 15.96 13.83
CA THR A 343 -22.52 16.34 12.46
C THR A 343 -22.75 15.17 11.52
N ASN A 344 -22.41 13.94 11.94
CA ASN A 344 -22.39 12.76 11.07
C ASN A 344 -21.43 12.91 9.87
N LYS A 345 -20.48 13.85 9.89
CA LYS A 345 -19.46 13.95 8.85
C LYS A 345 -18.47 12.80 8.96
N VAL A 346 -18.00 12.31 7.81
CA VAL A 346 -17.04 11.19 7.76
C VAL A 346 -15.73 11.62 7.11
N ILE A 347 -14.62 11.24 7.73
CA ILE A 347 -13.26 11.30 7.17
C ILE A 347 -12.85 9.87 6.82
N LEU A 348 -12.60 9.59 5.54
CA LEU A 348 -12.27 8.26 5.05
C LEU A 348 -10.77 8.11 4.78
N LEU A 349 -10.17 7.10 5.42
CA LEU A 349 -8.73 6.83 5.45
C LEU A 349 -8.50 5.34 5.06
N PRO A 350 -8.46 5.02 3.76
CA PRO A 350 -8.46 3.63 3.29
C PRO A 350 -7.07 2.95 3.30
N GLY A 351 -6.00 3.67 3.66
CA GLY A 351 -4.63 3.25 3.35
C GLY A 351 -4.50 3.00 1.84
N ASP A 352 -3.97 1.84 1.47
CA ASP A 352 -3.82 1.40 0.08
C ASP A 352 -4.74 0.25 -0.28
N ALA A 353 -5.89 0.15 0.38
CA ALA A 353 -6.94 -0.78 0.03
C ALA A 353 -7.25 -0.69 -1.48
N GLU A 354 -7.06 -1.81 -2.20
CA GLU A 354 -7.40 -1.91 -3.61
C GLU A 354 -8.85 -2.39 -3.80
N PHE A 355 -9.30 -2.44 -5.05
CA PHE A 355 -10.67 -2.79 -5.44
C PHE A 355 -11.27 -3.97 -4.64
N GLY A 356 -10.52 -5.05 -4.41
CA GLY A 356 -10.98 -6.19 -3.60
C GLY A 356 -11.45 -5.78 -2.21
N SER A 357 -10.67 -4.96 -1.51
CA SER A 357 -11.04 -4.42 -0.19
C SER A 357 -12.29 -3.55 -0.27
N TRP A 358 -12.40 -2.63 -1.22
CA TRP A 358 -13.61 -1.79 -1.39
C TRP A 358 -14.88 -2.64 -1.51
N MET A 359 -14.84 -3.69 -2.33
CA MET A 359 -15.95 -4.61 -2.53
C MET A 359 -16.29 -5.42 -1.28
N SER A 360 -15.31 -5.63 -0.39
CA SER A 360 -15.47 -6.41 0.83
C SER A 360 -16.15 -5.61 1.95
N TRP A 361 -15.98 -4.28 1.97
CA TRP A 361 -16.53 -3.42 3.03
C TRP A 361 -18.05 -3.52 3.07
N HIS A 362 -18.70 -3.52 1.91
CA HIS A 362 -20.15 -3.68 1.75
C HIS A 362 -20.69 -5.04 2.24
N LYS A 363 -19.81 -5.99 2.57
CA LYS A 363 -20.15 -7.33 3.06
C LYS A 363 -19.86 -7.53 4.55
N ILE A 364 -19.45 -6.49 5.27
CA ILE A 364 -19.16 -6.58 6.71
C ILE A 364 -20.47 -6.80 7.49
N THR A 365 -20.66 -8.02 7.99
CA THR A 365 -21.87 -8.41 8.71
C THR A 365 -21.85 -8.08 10.20
N LYS A 366 -20.68 -7.76 10.78
CA LYS A 366 -20.54 -7.47 12.22
C LYS A 366 -21.36 -6.25 12.64
N TRP A 367 -21.46 -5.22 11.79
CA TRP A 367 -22.32 -4.06 12.03
C TRP A 367 -23.82 -4.38 11.94
N GLN A 368 -24.22 -5.37 11.13
CA GLN A 368 -25.62 -5.78 11.00
C GLN A 368 -26.19 -6.39 12.30
N LYS A 369 -25.31 -6.85 13.21
CA LYS A 369 -25.68 -7.44 14.50
C LYS A 369 -25.64 -6.46 15.66
N THR A 370 -25.33 -5.19 15.40
CA THR A 370 -25.29 -4.12 16.41
C THR A 370 -26.49 -3.19 16.25
N ASP A 371 -26.84 -2.41 17.28
CA ASP A 371 -27.87 -1.35 17.21
C ASP A 371 -27.57 -0.27 16.14
N ILE A 372 -26.39 -0.33 15.51
CA ILE A 372 -26.06 0.35 14.25
C ILE A 372 -26.78 -0.39 13.11
N GLN A 373 -28.10 -0.27 13.07
CA GLN A 373 -28.94 -0.81 12.00
C GLN A 373 -28.58 -0.17 10.65
N LYS A 374 -28.19 -0.99 9.67
CA LYS A 374 -28.88 -1.16 8.36
C LYS A 374 -27.99 -1.84 7.32
N VAL A 375 -28.63 -2.61 6.44
CA VAL A 375 -28.12 -2.91 5.10
C VAL A 375 -27.68 -1.58 4.45
N GLY A 376 -26.44 -1.52 3.96
CA GLY A 376 -25.90 -0.28 3.36
C GLY A 376 -25.19 0.67 4.33
N PHE A 377 -24.80 0.24 5.54
CA PHE A 377 -24.05 1.11 6.47
C PHE A 377 -22.74 1.68 5.87
N VAL A 378 -21.99 0.88 5.10
CA VAL A 378 -20.80 1.38 4.41
C VAL A 378 -21.16 2.41 3.33
N GLU A 379 -22.22 2.16 2.57
CA GLU A 379 -22.73 3.14 1.59
C GLU A 379 -23.16 4.45 2.28
N ASP A 380 -23.77 4.38 3.46
CA ASP A 380 -24.11 5.55 4.27
C ASP A 380 -22.85 6.33 4.72
N LEU A 381 -21.82 5.63 5.21
CA LEU A 381 -20.53 6.27 5.54
C LEU A 381 -19.89 6.96 4.33
N LEU A 382 -19.89 6.29 3.17
CA LEU A 382 -19.35 6.85 1.93
C LEU A 382 -20.12 8.10 1.50
N ASN A 383 -21.46 8.07 1.54
CA ASN A 383 -22.30 9.22 1.20
C ASN A 383 -22.00 10.46 2.05
N ARG A 384 -21.68 10.26 3.33
CA ARG A 384 -21.38 11.33 4.30
C ARG A 384 -19.91 11.74 4.36
N THR A 385 -19.06 11.16 3.51
CA THR A 385 -17.63 11.46 3.48
C THR A 385 -17.38 12.90 3.02
N VAL A 386 -16.74 13.70 3.88
CA VAL A 386 -16.34 15.10 3.62
C VAL A 386 -14.84 15.25 3.38
N PHE A 387 -14.04 14.28 3.79
CA PHE A 387 -12.62 14.21 3.45
C PHE A 387 -12.23 12.79 3.08
N TYR A 388 -11.40 12.67 2.05
CA TYR A 388 -10.94 11.39 1.54
C TYR A 388 -9.41 11.37 1.30
N LYS A 389 -8.68 10.50 2.01
CA LYS A 389 -7.31 10.13 1.57
C LYS A 389 -7.44 9.20 0.37
N VAL A 390 -6.96 9.63 -0.79
CA VAL A 390 -7.03 8.84 -2.01
C VAL A 390 -6.22 7.56 -1.86
N GLY A 391 -6.87 6.40 -2.05
CA GLY A 391 -6.23 5.11 -1.85
C GLY A 391 -5.15 4.82 -2.88
N HIS A 392 -4.02 4.24 -2.44
CA HIS A 392 -2.93 3.75 -3.30
C HIS A 392 -2.46 4.80 -4.32
N HIS A 393 -2.26 6.03 -3.84
CA HIS A 393 -1.56 7.10 -4.55
C HIS A 393 -2.11 7.45 -5.96
N LEU A 394 -3.44 7.37 -6.17
CA LEU A 394 -4.09 7.53 -7.49
C LEU A 394 -3.74 6.42 -8.51
N SER A 395 -3.34 5.22 -8.05
CA SER A 395 -3.18 4.04 -8.89
C SER A 395 -4.51 3.58 -9.51
N TYR A 396 -4.43 2.93 -10.68
CA TYR A 396 -5.59 2.31 -11.34
C TYR A 396 -6.36 1.32 -10.45
N ASN A 397 -5.69 0.64 -9.53
CA ASN A 397 -6.32 -0.36 -8.66
C ASN A 397 -6.71 0.18 -7.28
N GLY A 398 -6.38 1.44 -6.97
CA GLY A 398 -6.51 2.02 -5.64
C GLY A 398 -7.96 2.28 -5.22
N THR A 399 -8.63 3.20 -5.91
CA THR A 399 -10.00 3.60 -5.53
C THR A 399 -11.03 2.95 -6.45
N ALA A 400 -12.02 2.27 -5.87
CA ALA A 400 -13.17 1.79 -6.64
C ALA A 400 -14.02 2.98 -7.13
N LEU A 401 -14.40 2.99 -8.41
CA LEU A 401 -15.29 4.03 -8.96
C LEU A 401 -16.72 3.84 -8.45
N GLU A 402 -17.42 2.82 -8.92
CA GLU A 402 -18.85 2.60 -8.61
C GLU A 402 -19.11 2.34 -7.12
N GLN A 403 -18.27 1.54 -6.45
CA GLN A 403 -18.42 1.17 -5.03
C GLN A 403 -17.53 1.99 -4.07
N GLY A 404 -16.95 3.08 -4.57
CA GLY A 404 -16.12 3.99 -3.79
C GLY A 404 -16.48 5.44 -4.09
N ILE A 405 -15.69 6.13 -4.92
CA ILE A 405 -15.83 7.59 -5.13
C ILE A 405 -17.20 8.01 -5.68
N ALA A 406 -17.88 7.17 -6.48
CA ALA A 406 -19.22 7.49 -6.98
C ALA A 406 -20.25 7.61 -5.85
N MET A 407 -20.07 6.86 -4.75
CA MET A 407 -20.93 6.88 -3.57
C MET A 407 -20.63 8.08 -2.64
N MET A 408 -19.51 8.78 -2.82
CA MET A 408 -19.20 9.98 -2.04
C MET A 408 -19.95 11.18 -2.63
N ASN A 409 -20.99 11.65 -1.93
CA ASN A 409 -21.95 12.61 -2.47
C ASN A 409 -21.98 13.95 -1.74
N SER A 410 -21.16 14.13 -0.71
CA SER A 410 -21.09 15.41 0.01
C SER A 410 -20.56 16.54 -0.87
N ASP A 411 -21.24 17.69 -0.83
CA ASP A 411 -20.77 18.94 -1.44
C ASP A 411 -19.51 19.51 -0.77
N GLU A 412 -19.22 19.07 0.46
CA GLU A 412 -18.05 19.47 1.22
C GLU A 412 -16.80 18.66 0.88
N LEU A 413 -16.94 17.57 0.11
CA LEU A 413 -15.86 16.62 -0.17
C LEU A 413 -14.56 17.33 -0.60
N ALA A 414 -13.49 17.03 0.13
CA ALA A 414 -12.11 17.32 -0.24
C ALA A 414 -11.32 16.02 -0.24
N ALA A 415 -10.23 15.97 -1.00
CA ALA A 415 -9.39 14.79 -1.08
C ALA A 415 -7.90 15.14 -1.10
N MET A 416 -7.08 14.27 -0.53
CA MET A 416 -5.61 14.35 -0.64
C MET A 416 -5.06 13.10 -1.31
N ALA A 417 -4.22 13.29 -2.31
CA ALA A 417 -3.54 12.20 -3.01
C ALA A 417 -2.02 12.29 -2.84
N THR A 418 -1.46 11.23 -2.28
CA THR A 418 -0.03 11.09 -1.98
C THR A 418 0.81 10.69 -3.20
N LEU A 419 0.60 11.35 -4.34
CA LEU A 419 1.34 11.11 -5.59
C LEU A 419 2.35 12.23 -5.84
N ASP A 420 3.63 11.86 -5.92
CA ASP A 420 4.73 12.70 -6.41
C ASP A 420 5.43 11.99 -7.57
N ARG A 421 5.19 12.49 -8.78
CA ARG A 421 5.75 11.93 -10.02
C ARG A 421 7.23 12.26 -10.23
N GLN A 422 7.81 13.14 -9.42
CA GLN A 422 9.26 13.36 -9.42
C GLN A 422 9.99 12.27 -8.63
N ARG A 423 9.34 11.70 -7.61
CA ARG A 423 9.90 10.69 -6.69
C ARG A 423 9.17 9.35 -6.78
N ILE A 424 9.10 8.81 -7.99
CA ILE A 424 8.53 7.50 -8.29
C ILE A 424 9.28 6.84 -9.46
N SER A 425 9.30 5.51 -9.54
CA SER A 425 9.91 4.82 -10.69
C SER A 425 9.20 5.20 -11.99
N VAL A 426 9.98 5.38 -13.07
CA VAL A 426 9.50 5.80 -14.40
C VAL A 426 8.36 4.90 -14.90
N LYS A 427 8.38 3.60 -14.58
CA LYS A 427 7.33 2.66 -15.00
C LYS A 427 6.00 2.89 -14.29
N TRP A 428 5.98 3.42 -13.07
CA TRP A 428 4.72 3.78 -12.40
C TRP A 428 4.07 5.02 -13.00
N LYS A 429 4.82 5.88 -13.69
CA LYS A 429 4.25 7.04 -14.41
C LYS A 429 3.28 6.65 -15.53
N THR A 430 3.30 5.40 -16.00
CA THR A 430 2.34 4.92 -17.00
C THR A 430 1.02 4.46 -16.39
N THR A 431 0.96 4.28 -15.08
CA THR A 431 -0.24 3.83 -14.34
C THR A 431 -0.70 4.84 -13.28
N MET A 432 0.07 5.90 -13.02
CA MET A 432 -0.27 6.95 -12.05
C MET A 432 -0.06 8.34 -12.69
N PRO A 433 -1.08 9.22 -12.66
CA PRO A 433 -2.40 9.01 -12.06
C PRO A 433 -3.35 8.18 -12.95
N ASN A 434 -4.29 7.48 -12.34
CA ASN A 434 -5.51 7.04 -13.03
C ASN A 434 -6.31 8.28 -13.44
N HIS A 435 -6.29 8.60 -14.74
CA HIS A 435 -6.91 9.81 -15.27
C HIS A 435 -8.44 9.85 -15.10
N GLN A 436 -9.13 8.72 -15.18
CA GLN A 436 -10.58 8.67 -14.99
C GLN A 436 -10.96 8.94 -13.53
N LEU A 437 -10.26 8.29 -12.59
CA LEU A 437 -10.43 8.53 -11.16
C LEU A 437 -10.11 9.99 -10.81
N MET A 438 -9.02 10.53 -11.33
CA MET A 438 -8.62 11.92 -11.10
C MET A 438 -9.69 12.90 -11.61
N ALA A 439 -10.23 12.69 -12.80
CA ALA A 439 -11.30 13.53 -13.34
C ALA A 439 -12.56 13.49 -12.46
N GLU A 440 -12.94 12.30 -11.97
CA GLU A 440 -14.09 12.15 -11.08
C GLU A 440 -13.86 12.80 -9.72
N LEU A 441 -12.65 12.68 -9.16
CA LEU A 441 -12.25 13.36 -7.92
C LEU A 441 -12.29 14.89 -8.08
N ILE A 442 -11.75 15.43 -9.16
CA ILE A 442 -11.80 16.88 -9.45
C ILE A 442 -13.26 17.35 -9.50
N ARG A 443 -14.12 16.61 -10.20
CA ARG A 443 -15.54 16.92 -10.35
C ARG A 443 -16.28 16.88 -9.00
N LYS A 444 -16.14 15.79 -8.24
CA LYS A 444 -16.82 15.57 -6.95
C LYS A 444 -16.31 16.52 -5.86
N CYS A 445 -15.01 16.79 -5.83
CA CYS A 445 -14.41 17.71 -4.85
C CYS A 445 -14.54 19.19 -5.25
N LYS A 446 -15.13 19.49 -6.42
CA LYS A 446 -15.21 20.85 -6.97
C LYS A 446 -13.83 21.53 -6.99
N GLY A 447 -12.80 20.78 -7.39
CA GLY A 447 -11.41 21.22 -7.39
C GLY A 447 -10.63 21.06 -6.07
N LYS A 448 -11.27 20.76 -4.93
CA LYS A 448 -10.60 20.49 -3.62
C LYS A 448 -9.92 19.11 -3.56
N LEU A 449 -9.24 18.73 -4.64
CA LEU A 449 -8.34 17.58 -4.69
C LEU A 449 -6.91 18.13 -4.58
N PHE A 450 -6.19 17.77 -3.53
CA PHE A 450 -4.82 18.21 -3.31
C PHE A 450 -3.87 17.05 -3.59
N ILE A 451 -3.23 17.08 -4.76
CA ILE A 451 -2.17 16.12 -5.11
C ILE A 451 -0.86 16.63 -4.53
N MET A 452 -0.03 15.75 -3.97
CA MET A 452 1.27 16.11 -3.37
C MET A 452 2.12 16.94 -4.34
N ASP A 453 2.31 16.47 -5.57
CA ASP A 453 2.98 17.19 -6.65
C ASP A 453 2.27 16.98 -8.00
N GLU A 454 1.97 18.07 -8.71
CA GLU A 454 1.26 18.04 -10.01
C GLU A 454 2.19 17.99 -11.23
N PHE A 455 3.48 17.73 -11.05
CA PHE A 455 4.47 17.58 -12.12
C PHE A 455 4.01 16.53 -13.14
N GLU A 456 4.06 16.91 -14.43
CA GLU A 456 3.57 16.12 -15.57
C GLU A 456 2.07 15.73 -15.51
N ILE A 457 1.25 16.40 -14.68
CA ILE A 457 -0.21 16.22 -14.67
C ILE A 457 -0.86 17.29 -15.55
N LYS A 458 -1.33 16.88 -16.74
CA LYS A 458 -1.85 17.81 -17.76
C LYS A 458 -3.09 18.58 -17.31
N ASP A 459 -4.03 17.92 -16.64
CA ASP A 459 -5.31 18.50 -16.20
C ASP A 459 -5.46 18.36 -14.68
N GLY A 460 -4.45 18.87 -13.96
CA GLY A 460 -4.38 18.80 -12.50
C GLY A 460 -5.44 19.67 -11.80
N PRO A 461 -5.77 19.34 -10.54
CA PRO A 461 -6.81 20.04 -9.78
C PRO A 461 -6.53 21.52 -9.57
N SER A 462 -5.27 21.95 -9.50
CA SER A 462 -4.87 23.36 -9.42
C SER A 462 -5.43 24.24 -10.55
N LYS A 463 -5.75 23.66 -11.72
CA LYS A 463 -6.40 24.37 -12.83
C LYS A 463 -7.89 24.63 -12.60
N THR A 464 -8.53 23.83 -11.74
CA THR A 464 -9.95 23.96 -11.39
C THR A 464 -10.12 24.87 -10.17
N LEU A 465 -9.23 24.75 -9.19
CA LEU A 465 -9.21 25.56 -7.98
C LEU A 465 -7.74 25.79 -7.56
N ASP A 466 -7.31 27.04 -7.50
CA ASP A 466 -6.05 27.38 -6.83
C ASP A 466 -6.25 27.23 -5.31
N PRO A 467 -5.59 26.27 -4.64
CA PRO A 467 -5.84 25.99 -3.25
C PRO A 467 -5.44 27.16 -2.33
N LEU A 468 -4.54 28.06 -2.77
CA LEU A 468 -4.15 29.26 -2.02
C LEU A 468 -5.22 30.35 -2.01
N THR A 469 -6.30 30.19 -2.77
CA THR A 469 -7.49 31.07 -2.71
C THR A 469 -8.43 30.71 -1.57
N LEU A 470 -8.26 29.54 -0.95
CA LEU A 470 -9.02 29.14 0.24
C LEU A 470 -8.56 29.94 1.47
N ASP A 471 -9.43 30.04 2.47
CA ASP A 471 -9.05 30.65 3.76
C ASP A 471 -7.86 29.91 4.36
N LYS A 472 -6.88 30.65 4.90
CA LYS A 472 -5.65 30.07 5.48
C LYS A 472 -5.90 29.08 6.62
N ASN A 473 -7.04 29.20 7.31
CA ASN A 473 -7.42 28.27 8.37
C ASN A 473 -8.07 26.99 7.81
N VAL A 474 -8.51 27.02 6.55
CA VAL A 474 -9.04 25.87 5.79
C VAL A 474 -7.93 25.14 5.06
N TYR A 475 -7.01 25.86 4.42
CA TYR A 475 -5.90 25.27 3.68
C TYR A 475 -4.59 26.05 3.87
N GLU A 476 -3.50 25.32 4.08
CA GLU A 476 -2.15 25.90 4.11
C GLU A 476 -1.11 24.96 3.52
N GLU A 477 -0.01 25.54 3.04
CA GLU A 477 1.18 24.85 2.57
C GLU A 477 2.40 25.27 3.38
N GLY A 478 3.32 24.34 3.64
CA GLY A 478 4.55 24.59 4.39
C GLY A 478 5.81 24.53 3.53
N PRO A 479 6.14 25.55 2.72
CA PRO A 479 7.40 25.58 1.98
C PRO A 479 8.59 25.89 2.90
N LYS A 480 9.71 25.22 2.69
CA LYS A 480 11.01 25.49 3.33
C LYS A 480 12.13 25.29 2.32
N ASP A 481 13.00 26.27 2.17
CA ASP A 481 14.18 26.22 1.28
C ASP A 481 13.83 25.80 -0.17
N GLY A 482 12.70 26.29 -0.70
CA GLY A 482 12.22 25.98 -2.04
C GLY A 482 11.58 24.60 -2.20
N LYS A 483 11.40 23.83 -1.11
CA LYS A 483 10.70 22.54 -1.10
C LYS A 483 9.40 22.64 -0.33
N LEU A 484 8.34 22.03 -0.85
CA LEU A 484 7.08 21.88 -0.13
C LEU A 484 7.23 20.76 0.91
N LEU A 485 7.07 21.06 2.20
CA LEU A 485 7.15 20.05 3.26
C LEU A 485 5.81 19.36 3.51
N TYR A 486 4.71 20.12 3.45
CA TYR A 486 3.38 19.57 3.68
C TYR A 486 2.29 20.40 2.99
N LYS A 487 1.14 19.75 2.79
CA LYS A 487 -0.16 20.37 2.49
C LYS A 487 -1.10 20.05 3.65
N GLN A 488 -1.89 21.01 4.11
CA GLN A 488 -2.80 20.84 5.23
C GLN A 488 -4.20 21.34 4.88
N TYR A 489 -5.21 20.56 5.27
CA TYR A 489 -6.62 20.91 5.10
C TYR A 489 -7.38 20.69 6.41
N THR A 490 -8.23 21.64 6.79
CA THR A 490 -9.02 21.59 8.01
C THR A 490 -10.50 21.33 7.67
N VAL A 491 -11.05 20.29 8.27
CA VAL A 491 -12.48 19.97 8.21
C VAL A 491 -13.16 20.52 9.46
N THR A 492 -14.25 21.26 9.29
CA THR A 492 -15.15 21.62 10.40
C THR A 492 -16.13 20.48 10.63
N ILE A 493 -16.21 20.04 11.88
CA ILE A 493 -16.88 18.83 12.31
C ILE A 493 -18.10 19.15 13.19
#